data_AF-A0A970J9I4-F1
#
_entry.id   AF-A0A970J9I4-F1
#
_cell.length_a   1.000
_cell.length_b   1.000
_cell.length_c   1.000
_cell.angle_alpha   90.00
_cell.angle_beta   90.00
_cell.angle_gamma   90.00
#
_symmetry.space_group_name_H-M   'P 1'
#
loop_
_entity.id
_entity.type
_entity.pdbx_description
1 polymer ?
#
loop_
_entity_poly.entity_id
_entity_poly.type
_entity_poly.pdbx_seq_one_letter_code
_entity_poly.pdbx_strand_id
1 'polypeptide(L)' 'MTKIVNTPLTDDAINDLCAGDRVLLNGVIYTGRDAAHIRLVK' A
#
# COMPACT_ATOMS: atom_id res chain seq x y z
N MET A 1 0.59 -18.47 -3.03
CA MET A 1 1.42 -18.14 -1.84
C MET A 1 1.01 -16.78 -1.34
N THR A 2 1.11 -16.51 -0.04
CA THR A 2 0.84 -15.17 0.52
C THR A 2 2.13 -14.36 0.50
N LYS A 3 2.13 -13.16 -0.08
CA LYS A 3 3.28 -12.25 -0.12
C LYS A 3 3.25 -11.31 1.09
N ILE A 4 4.41 -11.04 1.71
CA ILE A 4 4.53 -10.03 2.78
C ILE A 4 5.13 -8.78 2.16
N VAL A 5 4.43 -7.65 2.28
CA VAL A 5 4.85 -6.36 1.72
C VAL A 5 5.11 -5.40 2.88
N ASN A 6 6.35 -4.92 2.98
CA ASN A 6 6.76 -4.01 4.03
C ASN A 6 6.61 -2.54 3.59
N THR A 7 6.25 -1.65 4.51
CA THR A 7 6.32 -0.20 4.28
C THR A 7 7.59 0.40 4.89
N PRO A 8 8.22 1.42 4.27
CA PRO A 8 7.86 2.09 3.02
C PRO A 8 7.99 1.19 1.79
N LEU A 9 7.08 1.35 0.82
CA LEU A 9 7.09 0.56 -0.42
C LEU A 9 8.30 0.93 -1.28
N THR A 10 8.86 -0.07 -1.96
CA THR A 10 9.89 0.11 -2.99
C THR A 10 9.31 -0.21 -4.37
N ASP A 11 9.87 0.38 -5.41
CA ASP A 11 9.43 0.13 -6.79
C ASP A 11 9.55 -1.36 -7.16
N ASP A 12 10.62 -2.03 -6.72
CA ASP A 12 10.81 -3.47 -6.93
C ASP A 12 9.69 -4.30 -6.29
N ALA A 13 9.25 -3.94 -5.08
CA ALA A 13 8.18 -4.63 -4.39
C ALA A 13 6.82 -4.44 -5.09
N ILE A 14 6.62 -3.30 -5.76
CA ILE A 14 5.40 -3.02 -6.54
C ILE A 14 5.42 -3.79 -7.85
N ASN A 15 6.56 -3.80 -8.55
CA ASN A 15 6.72 -4.46 -9.85
C ASN A 15 6.55 -5.99 -9.78
N ASP A 16 6.75 -6.61 -8.61
CA ASP A 16 6.53 -8.03 -8.38
C ASP A 16 5.05 -8.39 -8.11
N LEU A 17 4.18 -7.42 -7.82
CA LEU A 17 2.78 -7.68 -7.48
C LEU A 17 1.91 -7.88 -8.72
N CYS A 18 1.14 -8.97 -8.71
CA CYS A 18 0.18 -9.30 -9.75
C CYS A 18 -1.25 -9.30 -9.23
N ALA A 19 -2.23 -9.03 -10.11
CA ALA A 19 -3.63 -9.14 -9.76
C ALA A 19 -3.98 -10.58 -9.32
N GLY A 20 -4.68 -10.69 -8.19
CA GLY A 20 -5.00 -11.99 -7.58
C GLY A 20 -4.01 -12.45 -6.50
N ASP A 21 -2.89 -11.74 -6.31
CA ASP A 21 -1.98 -12.02 -5.21
C ASP A 21 -2.64 -11.72 -3.85
N ARG A 22 -2.47 -12.66 -2.91
CA ARG A 22 -2.85 -12.44 -1.51
C ARG A 22 -1.67 -11.82 -0.78
N VAL A 23 -1.90 -10.63 -0.21
CA VAL A 23 -0.85 -9.82 0.41
C VAL A 23 -1.12 -9.61 1.90
N LEU A 24 -0.07 -9.64 2.70
CA LEU A 24 -0.03 -9.15 4.08
C LEU A 24 0.84 -7.90 4.12
N LEU A 25 0.27 -6.77 4.56
CA LEU A 25 1.02 -5.53 4.75
C LEU A 25 1.64 -5.52 6.16
N ASN A 26 2.91 -5.13 6.25
CA ASN A 26 3.65 -5.01 7.50
C ASN A 26 4.35 -3.65 7.59
N GLY A 27 4.05 -2.87 8.63
CA GLY A 27 4.63 -1.55 8.86
C GLY A 27 3.58 -0.49 9.19
N VAL A 28 3.93 0.77 8.96
CA VAL A 28 3.04 1.91 9.26
C VAL A 28 2.09 2.15 8.08
N ILE A 29 0.80 2.32 8.39
CA ILE A 29 -0.26 2.64 7.44
C ILE A 29 -1.05 3.82 7.99
N TYR A 30 -1.28 4.82 7.14
CA TYR A 30 -2.16 5.93 7.45
C TYR A 30 -3.53 5.69 6.81
N THR A 31 -4.60 6.02 7.53
CA THR A 31 -5.97 5.90 7.02
C THR A 31 -6.50 7.27 6.62
N GLY A 32 -7.19 7.31 5.47
CA GLY A 32 -7.75 8.54 4.91
C GLY A 32 -8.84 8.20 3.90
N ARG A 33 -9.85 9.06 3.82
CA ARG A 33 -10.95 8.99 2.85
C ARG A 33 -11.18 10.38 2.25
N ASP A 34 -12.39 10.68 1.80
CA ASP A 34 -12.76 11.88 1.04
C ASP A 34 -12.29 13.19 1.71
N ALA A 35 -12.57 13.39 3.00
CA ALA A 35 -12.17 14.60 3.71
C ALA A 35 -10.64 14.75 3.84
N ALA A 36 -9.91 13.64 3.99
CA ALA A 36 -8.45 13.65 4.06
C ALA A 36 -7.85 13.97 2.69
N HIS A 37 -8.36 13.36 1.62
CA HIS A 37 -7.91 13.64 0.26
C HIS A 37 -8.16 15.10 -0.14
N ILE A 38 -9.36 15.64 0.14
CA ILE A 38 -9.67 17.06 -0.12
C ILE A 38 -8.69 17.97 0.62
N ARG A 39 -8.36 17.66 1.88
CA ARG A 39 -7.43 18.49 2.66
C ARG A 39 -5.98 18.43 2.17
N LEU A 40 -5.53 17.31 1.60
CA LEU A 40 -4.15 17.14 1.14
C LEU A 40 -3.88 17.77 -0.24
N VAL A 41 -4.91 17.86 -1.08
CA VAL A 41 -4.80 18.36 -2.46
C VAL A 41 -5.20 19.84 -2.59
N LYS A 42 -5.95 20.37 -1.62
CA LYS A 42 -6.40 21.77 -1.59
C LYS A 42 -5.29 22.73 -1.20
#